data_AF-A0A3N4PU56-F1
#
_entry.id   AF-A0A3N4PU56-F1
#
_cell.length_a   1.000
_cell.length_b   1.000
_cell.length_c   1.000
_cell.angle_alpha   90.00
_cell.angle_beta   90.00
_cell.angle_gamma   90.00
#
_symmetry.space_group_name_H-M   'P 1'
#
loop_
_entity.id
_entity.type
_entity.pdbx_description
1 polymer ?
#
loop_
_entity_poly.entity_id
_entity_poly.type
_entity_poly.pdbx_seq_one_letter_code
_entity_poly.pdbx_strand_id
1 'polypeptide(L)' 'MPDSYRTTYKTYRDIYLKRYPYTIVYEVHESSKSVSITNVYHRKRNPKGRYADETDRL' A
#
# COMPACT_ATOMS: atom_id res chain seq x y z
N MET A 1 10.31 -12.07 6.11
CA MET A 1 9.42 -13.01 5.39
C MET A 1 8.45 -12.20 4.55
N PRO A 2 8.21 -12.55 3.28
CA PRO A 2 7.34 -11.78 2.39
C PRO A 2 5.86 -11.73 2.82
N ASP A 3 5.47 -12.48 3.85
CA ASP A 3 4.11 -12.53 4.39
C ASP A 3 3.85 -11.53 5.54
N SER A 4 4.84 -10.74 5.93
CA SER A 4 4.69 -9.76 7.01
C SER A 4 3.99 -8.45 6.59
N TYR A 5 3.54 -8.35 5.34
CA TYR A 5 2.91 -7.14 4.81
C TYR A 5 1.40 -7.19 4.99
N ARG A 6 0.83 -6.03 5.35
CA ARG A 6 -0.61 -5.89 5.58
C ARG A 6 -1.34 -6.14 4.25
N THR A 7 -2.23 -7.12 4.21
CA THR A 7 -3.01 -7.44 3.02
C THR A 7 -4.14 -6.43 2.91
N THR A 8 -3.90 -5.35 2.16
CA THR A 8 -4.90 -4.30 1.94
C THR A 8 -5.62 -4.63 0.63
N TYR A 9 -6.73 -5.38 0.73
CA TYR A 9 -7.61 -5.81 -0.36
C TYR A 9 -7.06 -6.87 -1.34
N LYS A 10 -7.63 -8.09 -1.23
CA LYS A 10 -7.59 -9.31 -2.08
C LYS A 10 -6.26 -9.82 -2.70
N THR A 11 -5.29 -8.99 -3.07
CA THR A 11 -3.94 -9.42 -3.52
C THR A 11 -2.88 -8.31 -3.40
N TYR A 12 -3.29 -7.09 -3.08
CA TYR A 12 -2.37 -5.96 -2.97
C TYR A 12 -1.70 -5.95 -1.60
N ARG A 13 -0.37 -5.79 -1.63
CA ARG A 13 0.48 -5.62 -0.45
C ARG A 13 1.00 -4.18 -0.45
N ASP A 14 0.97 -3.55 0.71
CA ASP A 14 1.60 -2.25 0.91
C ASP A 14 2.85 -2.37 1.80
N ILE A 15 3.94 -1.71 1.37
CA ILE A 15 5.17 -1.61 2.16
C ILE A 15 5.52 -0.15 2.39
N TYR A 16 5.92 0.13 3.63
CA TYR A 16 6.50 1.42 4.00
C TYR A 16 8.02 1.35 3.97
N LEU A 17 8.64 2.36 3.38
CA LEU A 17 10.09 2.52 3.45
C LEU A 17 10.45 3.24 4.76
N LYS A 18 11.28 2.62 5.60
CA LYS A 18 11.74 3.23 6.88
C LYS A 18 12.53 4.52 6.67
N ARG A 19 13.36 4.55 5.63
CA ARG A 19 14.29 5.66 5.34
C ARG A 19 13.65 6.79 4.54
N TYR A 20 12.64 6.49 3.74
CA TYR A 20 12.04 7.44 2.80
C TYR A 20 10.52 7.52 3.01
N PRO A 21 9.89 8.70 2.93
CA PRO A 21 8.47 8.88 3.21
C PRO A 21 7.59 8.43 2.04
N TYR A 22 7.84 7.23 1.49
CA TYR A 22 7.05 6.63 0.42
C TYR A 22 6.38 5.33 0.90
N THR A 23 5.16 5.14 0.42
CA THR A 23 4.43 3.88 0.50
C THR A 23 4.36 3.31 -0.91
N ILE A 24 4.72 2.04 -1.06
CA ILE A 24 4.65 1.31 -2.32
C ILE A 24 3.51 0.30 -2.19
N VAL A 25 2.60 0.32 -3.16
CA VAL A 25 1.55 -0.69 -3.31
C VAL A 25 1.93 -1.58 -4.47
N TYR A 26 2.00 -2.89 -4.20
CA TYR A 26 2.45 -3.87 -5.17
C TYR A 26 1.65 -5.17 -5.05
N GLU A 27 1.66 -5.93 -6.13
CA GLU A 27 1.08 -7.26 -6.20
C GLU A 27 2.17 -8.28 -6.52
N VAL A 28 2.05 -9.46 -5.91
CA VAL A 28 2.97 -10.58 -6.15
C VAL A 28 2.22 -11.62 -6.98
N HIS A 29 2.68 -11.85 -8.21
CA HIS A 29 2.15 -12.91 -9.07
C HIS A 29 3.03 -14.14 -8.92
N GLU A 30 2.61 -15.07 -8.06
CA GLU A 30 3.40 -16.27 -7.74
C GLU A 30 3.55 -17.21 -8.93
N SER A 31 2.56 -17.28 -9.83
CA SER A 31 2.59 -18.11 -11.03
C SER A 31 3.66 -17.67 -12.04
N SER A 32 3.85 -16.36 -12.20
CA SER A 32 4.85 -15.77 -13.10
C SER A 32 6.15 -15.38 -12.39
N LYS A 33 6.25 -15.64 -11.07
CA LYS A 33 7.37 -15.22 -10.21
C LYS A 33 7.73 -13.74 -10.41
N SER A 34 6.72 -12.88 -10.57
CA SER A 34 6.90 -11.46 -10.85
C SER A 34 6.23 -10.59 -9.78
N VAL A 35 6.75 -9.37 -9.63
CA VAL A 35 6.19 -8.35 -8.73
C VAL A 35 5.79 -7.15 -9.57
N SER A 36 4.52 -6.79 -9.51
CA SER A 36 3.95 -5.63 -10.21
C SER A 36 3.81 -4.49 -9.21
N ILE A 37 4.53 -3.38 -9.44
CA ILE A 37 4.36 -2.16 -8.62
C ILE A 37 3.22 -1.36 -9.22
N THR A 38 2.07 -1.32 -8.53
CA THR A 38 0.89 -0.61 -9.03
C THR A 38 0.99 0.88 -8.78
N ASN A 39 1.40 1.27 -7.57
CA ASN A 39 1.44 2.67 -7.17
C ASN A 39 2.57 2.98 -6.19
N VAL A 40 3.08 4.22 -6.28
CA VAL A 40 4.06 4.77 -5.34
C VAL A 40 3.59 6.14 -4.88
N TYR A 41 3.38 6.30 -3.58
CA TYR A 41 2.84 7.53 -3.00
C TYR A 41 3.78 8.13 -1.98
N HIS A 42 3.99 9.46 -2.05
CA HIS A 42 4.74 10.19 -1.03
C HIS A 42 3.81 10.56 0.14
N ARG A 43 4.05 9.95 1.30
CA ARG A 43 3.17 10.03 2.47
C ARG A 43 3.01 11.45 3.03
N LYS A 44 4.04 12.30 2.90
CA LYS A 44 3.97 13.71 3.37
C LYS A 44 3.43 14.69 2.32
N ARG A 45 3.33 14.28 1.04
CA ARG A 45 2.94 15.15 -0.09
C ARG A 45 1.52 14.88 -0.58
N ASN A 46 0.83 13.89 0.00
CA ASN A 46 -0.60 13.68 -0.24
C ASN A 46 -1.40 14.19 0.98
N PRO A 47 -1.72 15.50 1.06
CA PRO A 47 -2.13 16.14 2.31
C PRO A 47 -3.66 16.28 2.46
N LYS A 48 -4.51 15.62 1.67
CA LYS A 48 -5.97 15.69 1.88
C LYS A 48 -6.64 14.33 1.67
N GLY A 49 -7.38 13.89 2.69
CA GLY A 49 -8.36 12.80 2.57
C GLY A 49 -8.01 11.47 3.24
N ARG A 50 -7.10 11.41 4.22
CA ARG A 50 -6.67 10.10 4.74
C ARG A 50 -7.73 9.36 5.58
N TYR A 51 -8.67 10.03 6.27
CA TYR A 51 -9.73 9.39 7.10
C TYR A 51 -10.86 10.38 7.52
N ALA A 52 -11.49 11.12 6.60
CA ALA A 52 -12.53 12.09 6.98
C ALA A 52 -13.98 11.67 6.65
N ASP A 53 -14.23 10.63 5.85
CA ASP A 53 -15.59 10.24 5.44
C ASP A 53 -16.01 8.82 5.85
N GLU A 54 -15.17 8.07 6.56
CA GLU A 54 -15.52 6.68 6.98
C GLU A 54 -15.90 6.55 8.46
N THR A 55 -16.18 7.68 9.14
CA THR A 55 -16.72 7.72 10.51
C THR A 55 -18.03 8.50 10.65
N ASP A 56 -18.64 8.95 9.55
CA ASP A 56 -19.89 9.73 9.57
C ASP A 56 -21.08 8.98 8.91
N ARG A 57 -21.04 7.64 8.88
CA ARG A 57 -22.13 6.78 8.41
C ARG A 57 -22.30 5.50 9.23
N LEU A 58 -22.31 5.63 10.55
CA LEU A 58 -22.95 4.67 11.46
C LEU A 58 -23.82 5.41 12.47
#